data_AF-A0A841UFW8-F1
#
_entry.id   AF-A0A841UFW8-F1
#
_cell.length_a   1.000
_cell.length_b   1.000
_cell.length_c   1.000
_cell.angle_alpha   90.00
_cell.angle_beta   90.00
_cell.angle_gamma   90.00
#
_symmetry.space_group_name_H-M   'P 1'
#
loop_
_entity.id
_entity.type
_entity.pdbx_description
1 polymer ?
#
loop_
_entity_poly.entity_id
_entity_poly.type
_entity_poly.pdbx_seq_one_letter_code
_entity_poly.pdbx_strand_id
1 'polypeptide(L)' 'MGTLVEKHQIEGLETGYSVGFFDRLGKTITVVTMAENSLRFPTHEDRP' A
#
# COMPACT_ATOMS: atom_id res chain seq x y z
N MET A 1 -1.61 10.86 -10.38
CA MET A 1 -1.10 9.52 -10.05
C MET A 1 -1.76 9.17 -8.75
N GLY A 2 -2.40 8.00 -8.69
CA GLY A 2 -3.03 7.48 -7.49
C GLY A 2 -2.20 6.37 -6.88
N THR A 3 -2.40 6.15 -5.59
CA THR A 3 -1.83 5.02 -4.85
C THR A 3 -2.96 4.29 -4.14
N LEU A 4 -3.00 2.96 -4.24
CA LEU A 4 -3.88 2.08 -3.48
C LEU A 4 -3.02 1.22 -2.57
N VAL A 5 -3.43 1.07 -1.31
CA VAL A 5 -2.79 0.17 -0.35
C VAL A 5 -3.82 -0.84 0.10
N GLU A 6 -3.52 -2.12 -0.14
CA GLU A 6 -4.36 -3.25 0.28
C GLU A 6 -3.62 -4.08 1.33
N LYS A 7 -4.29 -4.36 2.46
CA LYS A 7 -3.76 -5.16 3.56
C LYS A 7 -4.17 -6.62 3.39
N HIS A 8 -3.21 -7.52 3.55
CA HIS A 8 -3.41 -8.97 3.54
C HIS A 8 -3.05 -9.53 4.92
N GLN A 9 -4.05 -10.01 5.65
CA GLN A 9 -3.86 -10.65 6.95
C GLN A 9 -4.31 -12.10 6.87
N ILE A 10 -3.33 -13.01 6.93
CA ILE A 10 -3.54 -14.46 6.87
C ILE A 10 -3.03 -15.04 8.20
N GLU A 11 -3.85 -15.87 8.85
CA GLU A 11 -3.48 -16.46 10.14
C GLU A 11 -2.20 -17.30 10.02
N GLY A 12 -1.25 -17.09 10.94
CA GLY A 12 0.04 -17.79 10.94
C GLY A 12 1.10 -17.22 9.99
N LEU A 13 0.81 -16.16 9.24
CA LEU A 13 1.77 -15.44 8.38
C LEU A 13 1.94 -13.98 8.82
N GLU A 14 3.06 -13.36 8.44
CA GLU A 14 3.26 -11.91 8.60
C GLU A 14 2.21 -11.15 7.76
N THR A 15 1.69 -10.05 8.31
CA THR A 15 0.82 -9.14 7.55
C THR A 15 1.58 -8.59 6.34
N GLY A 16 1.03 -8.82 5.15
CA GLY A 16 1.56 -8.30 3.89
C GLY A 16 0.71 -7.16 3.33
N TYR A 17 1.29 -6.35 2.47
CA TYR A 17 0.60 -5.26 1.80
C TYR A 17 0.89 -5.27 0.30
N SER A 18 -0.14 -4.96 -0.50
CA SER A 18 0.04 -4.64 -1.92
C SER A 18 -0.12 -3.14 -2.11
N VAL A 19 0.91 -2.48 -2.63
CA VAL A 19 0.90 -1.06 -2.97
C VAL A 19 0.83 -0.91 -4.47
N GLY A 20 -0.33 -0.50 -4.97
CA GLY A 20 -0.58 -0.25 -6.39
C GLY A 20 -0.42 1.22 -6.75
N PHE A 21 0.26 1.49 -7.85
CA PHE A 21 0.40 2.83 -8.41
C PHE A 21 -0.33 2.93 -9.75
N PHE A 22 -1.11 3.99 -9.93
CA PHE A 22 -1.97 4.16 -11.11
C PHE A 22 -1.76 5.53 -11.75
N ASP A 23 -1.81 5.56 -13.08
CA ASP A 23 -1.76 6.81 -13.83
C ASP A 23 -3.08 7.61 -13.69
N ARG A 24 -3.18 8.75 -14.38
CA ARG A 24 -4.37 9.61 -14.29
C ARG A 24 -5.60 9.02 -15.00
N LEU A 25 -5.42 8.00 -15.85
CA LEU A 25 -6.50 7.29 -16.54
C LEU A 25 -6.93 6.03 -15.79
N GLY A 26 -6.32 5.76 -14.62
CA GLY A 26 -6.60 4.58 -13.81
C GLY A 26 -5.85 3.32 -14.27
N LYS A 27 -4.91 3.43 -15.21
CA LYS A 27 -4.09 2.28 -15.61
C LYS A 27 -3.03 1.99 -14.55
N THR A 28 -2.94 0.73 -14.15
CA THR A 28 -1.88 0.25 -13.25
C THR A 28 -0.51 0.45 -13.89
N ILE A 29 0.35 1.15 -13.18
CA ILE A 29 1.76 1.33 -13.52
C ILE A 29 2.57 0.17 -12.94
N THR A 30 2.40 -0.10 -11.64
CA THR A 30 3.08 -1.20 -10.94
C THR A 30 2.34 -1.56 -9.65
N VAL A 31 2.62 -2.77 -9.14
CA VAL A 31 2.17 -3.26 -7.83
C VAL A 31 3.38 -3.84 -7.10
N VAL A 32 3.57 -3.45 -5.84
CA VAL A 32 4.68 -3.92 -5.00
C VAL A 32 4.13 -4.62 -3.76
N THR A 33 4.66 -5.80 -3.45
CA THR A 33 4.38 -6.50 -2.19
C THR A 33 5.36 -6.03 -1.11
N MET A 34 4.86 -5.66 0.05
CA MET A 34 5.64 -5.13 1.17
C MET A 34 5.26 -5.82 2.48
N ALA A 35 6.25 -5.99 3.36
CA ALA A 35 6.03 -6.40 4.73
C ALA A 35 5.51 -5.23 5.59
N GLU A 36 4.83 -5.53 6.69
CA GLU A 36 4.28 -4.52 7.61
C GLU A 36 5.36 -3.57 8.14
N ASN A 37 6.55 -4.09 8.46
CA ASN A 37 7.69 -3.30 8.95
C ASN A 37 8.22 -2.26 7.94
N SER A 38 7.84 -2.36 6.67
CA SER A 38 8.24 -1.43 5.62
C SER A 38 7.28 -0.25 5.49
N LEU A 39 6.18 -0.25 6.25
CA LEU A 39 5.14 0.77 6.25
C LEU A 39 5.01 1.42 7.64
N ARG A 40 4.58 2.68 7.65
CA ARG A 40 4.20 3.38 8.88
C ARG A 40 2.75 3.82 8.79
N PHE A 41 2.11 3.93 9.95
CA PHE A 41 0.81 4.58 10.01
C PHE A 41 0.97 6.08 9.71
N PRO A 42 0.03 6.68 8.95
CA PRO A 42 0.02 8.12 8.74
C PRO A 42 -0.18 8.85 10.08
N THR A 43 0.47 10.00 10.21
CA THR A 43 0.35 10.90 11.35
C THR A 43 -0.48 12.12 10.98
N HIS A 44 -0.79 12.97 11.96
CA HIS A 44 -1.53 14.21 11.72
C HIS A 44 -0.83 15.12 10.68
N GLU A 45 0.50 15.17 10.71
CA GLU A 45 1.32 16.00 9.81
C GLU A 45 1.33 15.50 8.35
N ASP A 46 0.87 14.27 8.10
CA ASP A 46 0.75 13.72 6.75
C ASP A 46 -0.55 14.11 6.05
N ARG A 47 -1.49 14.72 6.79
CA ARG A 47 -2.75 15.23 6.21
C ARG A 47 -2.48 16.58 5.51
N PRO A 48 -2.99 16.78 4.28
CA PRO A 48 -2.87 18.05 3.56
C PRO A 48 -3.65 19.19 4.20
#